data_AF-A0A2S8IL14-F1
#
_entry.id   AF-A0A2S8IL14-F1
#
_cell.length_a   1.000
_cell.length_b   1.000
_cell.length_c   1.000
_cell.angle_alpha   90.00
_cell.angle_beta   90.00
_cell.angle_gamma   90.00
#
_symmetry.space_group_name_H-M   'P 1'
#
loop_
_entity.id
_entity.type
_entity.pdbx_description
1 polymer ?
#
loop_
_entity_poly.entity_id
_entity_poly.type
_entity_poly.pdbx_seq_one_letter_code
_entity_poly.pdbx_strand_id
1 'polypeptide(L)'
;MTFRISHVCLLLGGFVAGIALTSTTSSEFAFVVDGNRLDALYVGPAAGAFLAAIVAVLVAALVRARRILSTLSFAGLALLGVAPATGPWDLEMYLGGAGAGLLLGGLVGLCATADRAWLQTALAAGVLTGLLLAGPIDHFWTSFPQRYADYLPEPLFEPVTLTLLALTAVVLAVTLASGDLGERTEVAVSGRALVVGIVLPLIGLVLYWWFVRRVWNVGADGAMQGRWMFGLVLVVVVIAASLWLEGRTGIVLLAAMAFVAAGDIGVAAFPDSWPWLLVPATLALTGAVLGRRFPHPVSGIAALAVVAASALFEHPPWDNLHVGATWLLLPLAASYTVASSLPSSESVTAMSLAAPAALAVPLIADYGWTAYTPLVGSESTPGPNSWAWTSTGLSVGAVVACGLAAAYLGKRAS
;
A
#
# COMPACT_ATOMS: atom_id res chain seq x y z
N MET A 1 -18.86 -18.82 -11.89
CA MET A 1 -18.41 -18.35 -10.57
C MET A 1 -19.63 -18.21 -9.69
N THR A 2 -19.72 -18.96 -8.61
CA THR A 2 -20.69 -18.68 -7.56
C THR A 2 -20.06 -17.63 -6.64
N PHE A 3 -20.67 -16.45 -6.57
CA PHE A 3 -20.21 -15.37 -5.71
C PHE A 3 -20.47 -15.80 -4.26
N ARG A 4 -19.39 -16.03 -3.50
CA ARG A 4 -19.45 -16.52 -2.13
C ARG A 4 -19.23 -15.38 -1.14
N ILE A 5 -19.81 -15.49 0.06
CA ILE A 5 -19.74 -14.43 1.09
C ILE A 5 -18.28 -14.19 1.52
N SER A 6 -17.44 -15.24 1.51
CA SER A 6 -15.99 -15.18 1.69
C SER A 6 -15.28 -14.17 0.78
N HIS A 7 -15.71 -14.02 -0.47
CA HIS A 7 -15.09 -13.08 -1.41
C HIS A 7 -15.45 -11.63 -1.03
N VAL A 8 -16.71 -11.39 -0.66
CA VAL A 8 -17.17 -10.09 -0.14
C VAL A 8 -16.42 -9.73 1.13
N CYS A 9 -16.27 -10.69 2.05
CA CYS A 9 -15.55 -10.48 3.30
C CYS A 9 -14.09 -10.09 3.09
N LEU A 10 -13.39 -10.78 2.19
CA LEU A 10 -11.98 -10.49 1.93
C LEU A 10 -11.79 -9.19 1.15
N LEU A 11 -12.70 -8.88 0.23
CA LEU A 11 -12.69 -7.61 -0.49
C LEU A 11 -12.94 -6.44 0.48
N LEU A 12 -13.98 -6.53 1.31
CA LEU A 12 -14.35 -5.49 2.27
C LEU A 12 -13.31 -5.36 3.39
N GLY A 13 -12.87 -6.49 3.98
CA GLY A 13 -11.82 -6.50 5.00
C GLY A 13 -10.46 -6.04 4.47
N GLY A 14 -10.15 -6.38 3.21
CA GLY A 14 -8.98 -5.88 2.51
C GLY A 14 -9.06 -4.38 2.27
N PHE A 15 -10.22 -3.86 1.85
CA PHE A 15 -10.46 -2.42 1.67
C PHE A 15 -10.23 -1.64 2.96
N VAL A 16 -10.78 -2.13 4.09
CA VAL A 16 -10.55 -1.53 5.41
C VAL A 16 -9.09 -1.60 5.83
N ALA A 17 -8.42 -2.73 5.63
CA ALA A 17 -7.00 -2.84 5.90
C ALA A 17 -6.18 -1.86 5.03
N GLY A 18 -6.53 -1.71 3.75
CA GLY A 18 -5.91 -0.74 2.83
C GLY A 18 -6.04 0.69 3.32
N ILE A 19 -7.27 1.13 3.65
CA ILE A 19 -7.51 2.47 4.20
C ILE A 19 -6.74 2.68 5.52
N ALA A 20 -6.78 1.70 6.43
CA ALA A 20 -6.11 1.80 7.72
C ALA A 20 -4.57 1.88 7.58
N LEU A 21 -3.99 1.17 6.62
CA LEU A 21 -2.57 1.24 6.32
C LEU A 21 -2.17 2.63 5.80
N THR A 22 -3.01 3.26 4.98
CA THR A 22 -2.80 4.64 4.53
C THR A 22 -3.13 5.69 5.58
N SER A 23 -4.06 5.46 6.51
CA SER A 23 -4.35 6.45 7.55
C SER A 23 -3.22 6.56 8.59
N THR A 24 -2.41 5.51 8.74
CA THR A 24 -1.13 5.61 9.47
C THR A 24 -0.08 6.45 8.73
N THR A 25 -0.35 6.86 7.50
CA THR A 25 0.45 7.79 6.69
C THR A 25 -0.06 9.21 6.92
N SER A 26 0.39 9.89 7.97
CA SER A 26 -0.03 11.28 8.22
C SER A 26 0.44 12.21 7.09
N SER A 27 -0.37 13.22 6.81
CA SER A 27 -0.12 14.31 5.85
C SER A 27 0.83 15.38 6.39
N GLU A 28 1.36 15.19 7.61
CA GLU A 28 2.38 16.05 8.20
C GLU A 28 3.74 15.67 7.63
N PHE A 29 4.10 16.33 6.53
CA PHE A 29 5.44 16.31 5.99
C PHE A 29 6.46 16.58 7.10
N ALA A 30 7.45 15.69 7.27
CA ALA A 30 8.56 15.89 8.22
C ALA A 30 9.37 17.19 7.97
N PHE A 31 9.05 17.92 6.91
CA PHE A 31 9.71 19.14 6.45
C PHE A 31 9.00 20.46 6.80
N VAL A 32 7.75 20.45 7.28
CA VAL A 32 6.94 21.69 7.33
C VAL A 32 6.63 22.22 8.74
N VAL A 33 6.82 21.46 9.82
CA VAL A 33 6.53 21.94 11.18
C VAL A 33 7.66 21.54 12.14
N ASP A 34 7.87 22.32 13.19
CA ASP A 34 8.85 22.27 14.30
C ASP A 34 9.07 20.90 15.02
N GLY A 35 8.93 19.76 14.34
CA GLY A 35 9.07 18.41 14.88
C GLY A 35 10.49 18.11 15.33
N ASN A 36 10.64 17.73 16.60
CA ASN A 36 11.92 17.42 17.19
C ASN A 36 12.50 16.16 16.52
N ARG A 37 13.82 16.06 16.37
CA ARG A 37 14.53 14.93 15.70
C ARG A 37 14.11 13.53 16.20
N LEU A 38 13.62 13.45 17.44
CA LEU A 38 13.14 12.23 18.07
C LEU A 38 11.72 11.84 17.58
N ASP A 39 10.88 12.82 17.27
CA ASP A 39 9.49 12.61 16.84
C ASP A 39 9.45 12.01 15.43
N ALA A 40 10.27 12.49 14.49
CA ALA A 40 10.37 11.86 13.16
C ALA A 40 10.94 10.42 13.17
N LEU A 41 11.77 10.08 14.17
CA LEU A 41 12.40 8.76 14.32
C LEU A 41 11.51 7.74 15.05
N TYR A 42 10.76 8.18 16.05
CA TYR A 42 9.95 7.33 16.96
C TYR A 42 8.44 7.55 16.85
N VAL A 43 7.97 8.58 16.16
CA VAL A 43 6.55 8.98 16.05
C VAL A 43 6.15 9.19 14.57
N GLY A 44 7.06 8.94 13.63
CA GLY A 44 6.80 9.20 12.21
C GLY A 44 5.86 8.18 11.57
N PRO A 45 4.88 8.61 10.76
CA PRO A 45 3.81 7.77 10.14
C PRO A 45 4.28 6.48 9.47
N ALA A 46 5.48 6.50 8.87
CA ALA A 46 6.10 5.31 8.30
C ALA A 46 6.29 4.16 9.31
N ALA A 47 6.58 4.45 10.58
CA ALA A 47 6.81 3.42 11.60
C ALA A 47 5.56 2.58 11.90
N GLY A 48 4.37 3.17 11.79
CA GLY A 48 3.08 2.52 11.99
C GLY A 48 2.77 1.55 10.85
N ALA A 49 3.04 1.97 9.61
CA ALA A 49 2.92 1.12 8.44
C ALA A 49 3.95 -0.02 8.44
N PHE A 50 5.20 0.22 8.88
CA PHE A 50 6.19 -0.84 9.09
C PHE A 50 5.79 -1.81 10.20
N LEU A 51 5.26 -1.31 11.32
CA LEU A 51 4.71 -2.16 12.39
C LEU A 51 3.57 -3.02 11.87
N ALA A 52 2.64 -2.44 11.10
CA ALA A 52 1.54 -3.15 10.47
C ALA A 52 2.04 -4.28 9.56
N ALA A 53 3.06 -4.01 8.74
CA ALA A 53 3.68 -5.02 7.88
C ALA A 53 4.31 -6.17 8.69
N ILE A 54 5.07 -5.85 9.75
CA ILE A 54 5.70 -6.86 10.63
C ILE A 54 4.63 -7.71 11.31
N VAL A 55 3.63 -7.08 11.92
CA VAL A 55 2.52 -7.77 12.60
C VAL A 55 1.74 -8.64 11.63
N ALA A 56 1.43 -8.13 10.43
CA ALA A 56 0.72 -8.89 9.40
C ALA A 56 1.49 -10.15 8.98
N VAL A 57 2.80 -10.03 8.76
CA VAL A 57 3.66 -11.16 8.42
C VAL A 57 3.73 -12.18 9.55
N LEU A 58 3.94 -11.73 10.80
CA LEU A 58 4.03 -12.61 11.95
C LEU A 58 2.72 -13.38 12.17
N VAL A 59 1.57 -12.70 12.10
CA VAL A 59 0.26 -13.34 12.23
C VAL A 59 0.02 -14.34 11.10
N ALA A 60 0.24 -13.91 9.85
CA ALA A 60 0.02 -14.78 8.69
C ALA A 60 0.92 -16.02 8.74
N ALA A 61 2.18 -15.88 9.17
CA ALA A 61 3.16 -16.96 9.11
C ALA A 61 3.18 -17.88 10.34
N LEU A 62 2.83 -17.39 11.53
CA LEU A 62 2.93 -18.16 12.78
C LEU A 62 1.58 -18.73 13.22
N VAL A 63 0.46 -18.10 12.88
CA VAL A 63 -0.85 -18.51 13.39
C VAL A 63 -1.51 -19.53 12.46
N ARG A 64 -1.69 -20.74 12.98
CA ARG A 64 -2.25 -21.88 12.24
C ARG A 64 -3.69 -22.21 12.60
N ALA A 65 -4.12 -21.89 13.82
CA ALA A 65 -5.49 -22.12 14.23
C ALA A 65 -6.43 -21.05 13.63
N ARG A 66 -7.44 -21.49 12.87
CA ARG A 66 -8.47 -20.61 12.29
C ARG A 66 -9.16 -19.74 13.34
N ARG A 67 -9.42 -20.31 14.52
CA ARG A 67 -9.99 -19.57 15.66
C ARG A 67 -9.11 -18.40 16.09
N ILE A 68 -7.80 -18.62 16.19
CA ILE A 68 -6.85 -17.58 16.58
C ILE A 68 -6.77 -16.50 15.48
N LEU A 69 -6.73 -16.89 14.21
CA LEU A 69 -6.76 -15.94 13.09
C LEU A 69 -8.02 -15.07 13.12
N SER A 70 -9.20 -15.66 13.32
CA SER A 70 -10.44 -14.89 13.43
C SER A 70 -10.43 -13.95 14.63
N THR A 71 -9.96 -14.39 15.80
CA THR A 71 -9.89 -13.53 16.99
C THR A 71 -8.91 -12.37 16.77
N LEU A 72 -7.80 -12.59 16.08
CA LEU A 72 -6.85 -11.54 15.74
C LEU A 72 -7.43 -10.56 14.72
N SER A 73 -8.20 -11.01 13.72
CA SER A 73 -8.91 -10.11 12.81
C SER A 73 -9.93 -9.24 13.54
N PHE A 74 -10.72 -9.80 14.46
CA PHE A 74 -11.65 -9.01 15.29
C PHE A 74 -10.92 -8.06 16.24
N ALA A 75 -9.80 -8.49 16.83
CA ALA A 75 -8.97 -7.62 17.65
C ALA A 75 -8.39 -6.47 16.83
N GLY A 76 -7.98 -6.72 15.58
CA GLY A 76 -7.55 -5.70 14.63
C GLY A 76 -8.64 -4.66 14.36
N LEU A 77 -9.87 -5.10 14.06
CA LEU A 77 -11.02 -4.20 13.87
C LEU A 77 -11.35 -3.38 15.13
N ALA A 78 -11.30 -4.01 16.30
CA ALA A 78 -11.53 -3.33 17.57
C ALA A 78 -10.45 -2.27 17.85
N LEU A 79 -9.17 -2.60 17.61
CA LEU A 79 -8.07 -1.65 17.76
C LEU A 79 -8.19 -0.47 16.81
N LEU A 80 -8.56 -0.72 15.54
CA LEU A 80 -8.81 0.36 14.57
C LEU A 80 -9.98 1.25 14.98
N GLY A 81 -11.01 0.69 15.64
CA GLY A 81 -12.13 1.47 16.18
C GLY A 81 -11.78 2.25 17.45
N VAL A 82 -10.86 1.76 18.26
CA VAL A 82 -10.48 2.39 19.55
C VAL A 82 -9.33 3.37 19.38
N ALA A 83 -8.44 3.21 18.40
CA ALA A 83 -7.27 4.06 18.21
C ALA A 83 -7.61 5.57 18.16
N PRO A 84 -8.64 6.03 17.42
CA PRO A 84 -9.03 7.46 17.41
C PRO A 84 -9.50 7.97 18.79
N ALA A 85 -10.01 7.08 19.64
CA ALA A 85 -10.48 7.41 20.98
C ALA A 85 -9.35 7.66 21.98
N THR A 86 -8.12 7.24 21.65
CA THR A 86 -6.97 7.38 22.56
C THR A 86 -6.39 8.79 22.57
N GLY A 87 -6.87 9.67 21.69
CA GLY A 87 -6.43 11.05 21.55
C GLY A 87 -5.15 11.18 20.72
N PRO A 88 -4.65 12.41 20.50
CA PRO A 88 -3.54 12.73 19.60
C PRO A 88 -2.17 12.37 20.21
N TRP A 89 -2.03 11.14 20.67
CA TRP A 89 -0.82 10.61 21.29
C TRP A 89 -0.17 9.63 20.32
N ASP A 90 1.15 9.45 20.40
CA ASP A 90 1.92 8.46 19.61
C ASP A 90 1.30 7.06 19.63
N LEU A 91 0.56 6.73 20.70
CA LEU A 91 -0.16 5.48 20.87
C LEU A 91 -1.22 5.23 19.77
N GLU A 92 -1.89 6.25 19.25
CA GLU A 92 -2.90 6.10 18.20
C GLU A 92 -2.28 5.44 16.97
N MET A 93 -1.09 5.89 16.58
CA MET A 93 -0.39 5.42 15.39
C MET A 93 0.09 3.97 15.54
N TYR A 94 0.59 3.62 16.72
CA TYR A 94 1.02 2.26 17.03
C TYR A 94 -0.16 1.28 17.17
N LEU A 95 -1.27 1.73 17.76
CA LEU A 95 -2.50 0.94 17.88
C LEU A 95 -3.17 0.76 16.51
N GLY A 96 -3.19 1.81 15.69
CA GLY A 96 -3.66 1.77 14.30
C GLY A 96 -2.83 0.82 13.43
N GLY A 97 -1.50 0.94 13.49
CA GLY A 97 -0.57 0.05 12.79
C GLY A 97 -0.69 -1.41 13.24
N ALA A 98 -0.71 -1.67 14.56
CA ALA A 98 -0.95 -3.01 15.08
C ALA A 98 -2.32 -3.55 14.65
N GLY A 99 -3.37 -2.73 14.70
CA GLY A 99 -4.73 -3.09 14.30
C GLY A 99 -4.83 -3.47 12.82
N ALA A 100 -4.25 -2.65 11.94
CA ALA A 100 -4.17 -2.91 10.50
C ALA A 100 -3.37 -4.19 10.20
N GLY A 101 -2.25 -4.39 10.91
CA GLY A 101 -1.43 -5.59 10.78
C GLY A 101 -2.14 -6.87 11.22
N LEU A 102 -2.84 -6.83 12.37
CA LEU A 102 -3.63 -7.95 12.87
C LEU A 102 -4.78 -8.31 11.92
N LEU A 103 -5.48 -7.29 11.40
CA LEU A 103 -6.54 -7.48 10.41
C LEU A 103 -6.00 -8.13 9.14
N LEU A 104 -4.99 -7.51 8.51
CA LEU A 104 -4.41 -8.00 7.26
C LEU A 104 -3.82 -9.41 7.43
N GLY A 105 -2.98 -9.63 8.44
CA GLY A 105 -2.36 -10.92 8.70
C GLY A 105 -3.39 -12.02 8.99
N GLY A 106 -4.44 -11.70 9.74
CA GLY A 106 -5.55 -12.59 10.01
C GLY A 106 -6.30 -12.98 8.73
N LEU A 107 -6.67 -12.00 7.89
CA LEU A 107 -7.36 -12.24 6.62
C LEU A 107 -6.50 -13.03 5.61
N VAL A 108 -5.20 -12.74 5.52
CA VAL A 108 -4.26 -13.50 4.69
C VAL A 108 -4.17 -14.95 5.17
N GLY A 109 -4.08 -15.18 6.49
CA GLY A 109 -4.07 -16.52 7.06
C GLY A 109 -5.38 -17.29 6.82
N LEU A 110 -6.52 -16.60 6.78
CA LEU A 110 -7.83 -17.20 6.46
C LEU A 110 -7.97 -17.61 4.98
N CYS A 111 -7.12 -17.09 4.08
CA CYS A 111 -7.10 -17.47 2.66
C CYS A 111 -6.42 -18.83 2.41
N ALA A 112 -5.90 -19.51 3.43
CA ALA A 112 -5.11 -20.74 3.34
C ALA A 112 -5.97 -21.99 3.06
N THR A 113 -6.77 -21.96 2.02
CA THR A 113 -7.82 -22.95 1.72
C THR A 113 -7.69 -23.42 0.27
N ALA A 114 -8.51 -24.39 -0.16
CA ALA A 114 -8.48 -24.89 -1.54
C ALA A 114 -8.71 -23.77 -2.59
N ASP A 115 -9.50 -22.74 -2.25
CA ASP A 115 -9.81 -21.60 -3.11
C ASP A 115 -8.83 -20.41 -2.94
N ARG A 116 -7.63 -20.66 -2.37
CA ARG A 116 -6.61 -19.64 -2.04
C ARG A 116 -6.41 -18.59 -3.11
N ALA A 117 -6.30 -18.99 -4.37
CA ALA A 117 -6.05 -18.05 -5.45
C ALA A 117 -7.16 -17.00 -5.55
N TRP A 118 -8.43 -17.42 -5.50
CA TRP A 118 -9.57 -16.50 -5.57
C TRP A 118 -9.69 -15.62 -4.32
N LEU A 119 -9.50 -16.22 -3.14
CA LEU A 119 -9.54 -15.50 -1.87
C LEU A 119 -8.42 -14.45 -1.76
N GLN A 120 -7.19 -14.81 -2.11
CA GLN A 120 -6.06 -13.86 -2.13
C GLN A 120 -6.28 -12.76 -3.17
N THR A 121 -6.87 -13.05 -4.33
CA THR A 121 -7.19 -11.99 -5.30
C THR A 121 -8.27 -11.04 -4.83
N ALA A 122 -9.31 -11.53 -4.14
CA ALA A 122 -10.34 -10.68 -3.56
C ALA A 122 -9.76 -9.77 -2.47
N LEU A 123 -8.92 -10.33 -1.59
CA LEU A 123 -8.20 -9.58 -0.57
C LEU A 123 -7.29 -8.51 -1.17
N ALA A 124 -6.48 -8.89 -2.16
CA ALA A 124 -5.56 -7.97 -2.83
C ALA A 124 -6.29 -6.84 -3.56
N ALA A 125 -7.40 -7.15 -4.23
CA ALA A 125 -8.25 -6.14 -4.86
C ALA A 125 -8.81 -5.17 -3.83
N GLY A 126 -9.30 -5.68 -2.69
CA GLY A 126 -9.75 -4.87 -1.56
C GLY A 126 -8.65 -3.93 -1.07
N VAL A 127 -7.49 -4.47 -0.69
CA VAL A 127 -6.35 -3.69 -0.15
C VAL A 127 -5.91 -2.61 -1.13
N LEU A 128 -5.67 -2.94 -2.40
CA LEU A 128 -5.24 -1.97 -3.40
C LEU A 128 -6.29 -0.89 -3.65
N THR A 129 -7.57 -1.26 -3.66
CA THR A 129 -8.67 -0.28 -3.76
C THR A 129 -8.66 0.64 -2.55
N GLY A 130 -8.50 0.11 -1.33
CA GLY A 130 -8.41 0.92 -0.12
C GLY A 130 -7.24 1.90 -0.14
N LEU A 131 -6.05 1.42 -0.54
CA LEU A 131 -4.84 2.24 -0.67
C LEU A 131 -5.01 3.37 -1.69
N LEU A 132 -5.63 3.09 -2.84
CA LEU A 132 -5.82 4.06 -3.92
C LEU A 132 -6.93 5.07 -3.64
N LEU A 133 -7.96 4.67 -2.87
CA LEU A 133 -9.10 5.55 -2.55
C LEU A 133 -8.91 6.33 -1.24
N ALA A 134 -7.94 5.99 -0.39
CA ALA A 134 -7.78 6.65 0.90
C ALA A 134 -7.62 8.18 0.78
N GLY A 135 -6.67 8.65 -0.03
CA GLY A 135 -6.47 10.09 -0.28
C GLY A 135 -7.68 10.77 -0.94
N PRO A 136 -8.28 10.21 -2.00
CA PRO A 136 -9.50 10.73 -2.60
C PRO A 136 -10.70 10.81 -1.65
N ILE A 137 -10.85 9.84 -0.75
CA ILE A 137 -11.90 9.85 0.27
C ILE A 137 -11.64 11.00 1.25
N ASP A 138 -10.42 11.13 1.76
CA ASP A 138 -10.02 12.21 2.68
C ASP A 138 -10.24 13.61 2.06
N HIS A 139 -9.85 13.77 0.79
CA HIS A 139 -10.09 15.00 0.04
C HIS A 139 -11.58 15.32 -0.11
N PHE A 140 -12.38 14.31 -0.46
CA PHE A 140 -13.83 14.49 -0.58
C PHE A 140 -14.45 14.97 0.74
N TRP A 141 -13.99 14.49 1.89
CA TRP A 141 -14.49 14.92 3.20
C TRP A 141 -14.07 16.33 3.59
N THR A 142 -12.85 16.73 3.23
CA THR A 142 -12.28 18.05 3.56
C THR A 142 -12.71 19.16 2.60
N SER A 143 -13.10 18.83 1.36
CA SER A 143 -13.52 19.81 0.34
C SER A 143 -14.94 20.39 0.52
N PHE A 144 -15.80 19.82 1.37
CA PHE A 144 -17.12 20.42 1.63
C PHE A 144 -17.00 21.64 2.55
N PRO A 145 -17.49 22.83 2.14
CA PRO A 145 -17.44 24.02 2.98
C PRO A 145 -18.28 23.84 4.25
N GLN A 146 -17.61 23.53 5.36
CA GLN A 146 -18.18 23.28 6.67
C GLN A 146 -18.51 24.59 7.38
N ARG A 147 -19.49 25.34 6.85
CA ARG A 147 -19.85 26.71 7.25
C ARG A 147 -20.04 26.96 8.77
N TYR A 148 -20.17 25.89 9.58
CA TYR A 148 -20.18 25.94 11.04
C TYR A 148 -19.49 24.77 11.76
N ALA A 149 -18.99 23.76 11.04
CA ALA A 149 -18.43 22.57 11.67
C ALA A 149 -16.94 22.72 12.04
N ASP A 150 -16.24 23.69 11.43
CA ASP A 150 -14.90 24.12 11.86
C ASP A 150 -14.87 24.71 13.29
N TYR A 151 -16.03 25.08 13.85
CA TYR A 151 -16.18 25.58 15.23
C TYR A 151 -16.63 24.52 16.23
N LEU A 152 -16.99 23.33 15.76
CA LEU A 152 -17.32 22.21 16.64
C LEU A 152 -16.03 21.45 16.96
N PRO A 153 -15.88 20.91 18.19
CA PRO A 153 -14.81 19.97 18.45
C PRO A 153 -14.87 18.85 17.41
N GLU A 154 -13.74 18.54 16.79
CA GLU A 154 -13.66 17.42 15.86
C GLU A 154 -14.23 16.16 16.55
N PRO A 155 -15.15 15.45 15.90
CA PRO A 155 -15.73 14.27 16.50
C PRO A 155 -14.61 13.25 16.72
N LEU A 156 -14.50 12.73 17.96
CA LEU A 156 -13.55 11.67 18.32
C LEU A 156 -13.66 10.41 17.44
N PHE A 157 -14.78 10.25 16.74
CA PHE A 157 -15.00 9.18 15.79
C PHE A 157 -15.69 9.69 14.54
N GLU A 158 -15.14 9.30 13.39
CA GLU A 158 -15.81 9.48 12.12
C GLU A 158 -16.87 8.36 11.95
N PRO A 159 -18.17 8.70 11.84
CA PRO A 159 -19.25 7.70 11.81
C PRO A 159 -19.13 6.75 10.62
N VAL A 160 -18.59 7.23 9.49
CA VAL A 160 -18.38 6.41 8.30
C VAL A 160 -17.34 5.32 8.57
N THR A 161 -16.21 5.68 9.15
CA THR A 161 -15.16 4.72 9.53
C THR A 161 -15.66 3.67 10.51
N LEU A 162 -16.44 4.07 11.53
CA LEU A 162 -17.09 3.11 12.44
C LEU A 162 -18.10 2.20 11.74
N THR A 163 -18.92 2.73 10.82
CA THR A 163 -19.88 1.90 10.07
C THR A 163 -19.17 0.89 9.17
N LEU A 164 -18.06 1.27 8.55
CA LEU A 164 -17.23 0.41 7.71
C LEU A 164 -16.61 -0.72 8.55
N LEU A 165 -16.04 -0.38 9.72
CA LEU A 165 -15.49 -1.34 10.67
C LEU A 165 -16.58 -2.30 11.20
N ALA A 166 -17.75 -1.78 11.59
CA ALA A 166 -18.86 -2.61 12.04
C ALA A 166 -19.36 -3.55 10.93
N LEU A 167 -19.49 -3.04 9.70
CA LEU A 167 -19.89 -3.84 8.54
C LEU A 167 -18.87 -4.96 8.27
N THR A 168 -17.56 -4.67 8.32
CA THR A 168 -16.54 -5.71 8.18
C THR A 168 -16.61 -6.77 9.27
N ALA A 169 -16.82 -6.37 10.52
CA ALA A 169 -16.97 -7.30 11.64
C ALA A 169 -18.18 -8.22 11.43
N VAL A 170 -19.32 -7.67 11.01
CA VAL A 170 -20.55 -8.45 10.72
C VAL A 170 -20.34 -9.41 9.57
N VAL A 171 -19.79 -8.95 8.44
CA VAL A 171 -19.55 -9.80 7.28
C VAL A 171 -18.55 -10.92 7.64
N LEU A 172 -17.47 -10.60 8.37
CA LEU A 172 -16.52 -11.59 8.86
C LEU A 172 -17.19 -12.62 9.77
N ALA A 173 -18.01 -12.19 10.72
CA ALA A 173 -18.75 -13.09 11.60
C ALA A 173 -19.67 -14.03 10.80
N VAL A 174 -20.40 -13.50 9.82
CA VAL A 174 -21.28 -14.28 8.93
C VAL A 174 -20.49 -15.30 8.12
N THR A 175 -19.33 -14.92 7.55
CA THR A 175 -18.48 -15.89 6.79
C THR A 175 -17.88 -16.99 7.64
N LEU A 176 -17.55 -16.69 8.90
CA LEU A 176 -17.06 -17.69 9.84
C LEU A 176 -18.18 -18.63 10.25
N ALA A 177 -19.37 -18.09 10.53
CA ALA A 177 -20.55 -18.86 10.91
C ALA A 177 -21.08 -19.75 9.77
N SER A 178 -21.00 -19.28 8.52
CA SER A 178 -21.44 -20.04 7.35
C SER A 178 -20.48 -21.16 6.94
N GLY A 179 -19.26 -21.20 7.48
CA GLY A 179 -18.24 -22.19 7.11
C GLY A 179 -17.65 -21.98 5.70
N ASP A 180 -17.98 -20.88 5.03
CA ASP A 180 -17.73 -20.66 3.59
C ASP A 180 -16.25 -20.55 3.18
N LEU A 181 -15.34 -20.37 4.15
CA LEU A 181 -13.89 -20.41 3.91
C LEU A 181 -13.37 -21.85 3.66
N GLY A 182 -14.17 -22.89 3.90
CA GLY A 182 -13.78 -24.28 3.68
C GLY A 182 -12.70 -24.79 4.65
N GLU A 183 -12.11 -25.94 4.32
CA GLU A 183 -11.03 -26.56 5.09
C GLU A 183 -9.68 -25.93 4.78
N ARG A 184 -8.82 -25.84 5.81
CA ARG A 184 -7.48 -25.28 5.68
C ARG A 184 -6.59 -26.29 4.97
N THR A 185 -5.88 -25.85 3.94
CA THR A 185 -4.82 -26.63 3.32
C THR A 185 -3.52 -26.38 4.05
N GLU A 186 -2.93 -27.41 4.65
CA GLU A 186 -1.61 -27.31 5.27
C GLU A 186 -0.54 -27.24 4.17
N VAL A 187 -0.02 -26.05 3.93
CA VAL A 187 1.14 -25.84 3.06
C VAL A 187 2.37 -25.66 3.95
N ALA A 188 3.41 -26.44 3.68
CA ALA A 188 4.68 -26.33 4.39
C ALA A 188 5.21 -24.88 4.33
N VAL A 189 5.59 -24.36 5.50
CA VAL A 189 6.10 -23.00 5.61
C VAL A 189 7.53 -22.98 5.09
N SER A 190 7.76 -22.33 3.96
CA SER A 190 9.13 -22.09 3.48
C SER A 190 9.82 -21.12 4.44
N GLY A 191 10.88 -21.57 5.11
CA GLY A 191 11.67 -20.73 6.00
C GLY A 191 12.20 -19.48 5.31
N ARG A 192 12.52 -19.56 4.01
CA ARG A 192 12.93 -18.40 3.20
C ARG A 192 11.82 -17.35 3.10
N ALA A 193 10.57 -17.79 2.91
CA ALA A 193 9.43 -16.89 2.84
C ALA A 193 9.13 -16.20 4.17
N LEU A 194 9.39 -16.86 5.30
CA LEU A 194 9.30 -16.25 6.63
C LEU A 194 10.40 -15.21 6.82
N VAL A 195 11.66 -15.56 6.53
CA VAL A 195 12.80 -14.66 6.68
C VAL A 195 12.63 -13.42 5.80
N VAL A 196 12.30 -13.58 4.52
CA VAL A 196 12.04 -12.44 3.62
C VAL A 196 10.90 -11.57 4.13
N GLY A 197 9.80 -12.17 4.59
CA GLY A 197 8.66 -11.41 5.11
C GLY A 197 9.00 -10.55 6.32
N ILE A 198 9.89 -11.00 7.22
CA ILE A 198 10.26 -10.26 8.44
C ILE A 198 11.43 -9.30 8.18
N VAL A 199 12.45 -9.76 7.45
CA VAL A 199 13.67 -8.99 7.22
C VAL A 199 13.41 -7.79 6.32
N LEU A 200 12.53 -7.92 5.32
CA LEU A 200 12.25 -6.82 4.39
C LEU A 200 11.64 -5.57 5.04
N PRO A 201 10.58 -5.64 5.86
CA PRO A 201 10.05 -4.45 6.55
C PRO A 201 11.05 -3.90 7.57
N LEU A 202 11.86 -4.75 8.22
CA LEU A 202 12.93 -4.28 9.12
C LEU A 202 14.02 -3.52 8.37
N ILE A 203 14.46 -4.01 7.20
CA ILE A 203 15.41 -3.28 6.35
C ILE A 203 14.79 -1.96 5.91
N GLY A 204 13.52 -1.95 5.48
CA GLY A 204 12.81 -0.73 5.12
C GLY A 204 12.79 0.30 6.27
N LEU A 205 12.49 -0.14 7.48
CA LEU A 205 12.48 0.69 8.69
C LEU A 205 13.88 1.24 9.04
N VAL A 206 14.91 0.39 8.99
CA VAL A 206 16.31 0.79 9.26
C VAL A 206 16.79 1.79 8.20
N LEU A 207 16.47 1.54 6.93
CA LEU A 207 16.80 2.46 5.85
C LEU A 207 16.05 3.78 6.03
N TYR A 208 14.80 3.77 6.49
CA TYR A 208 14.02 4.98 6.80
C TYR A 208 14.71 5.78 7.91
N TRP A 209 15.04 5.15 9.03
CA TRP A 209 15.77 5.82 10.13
C TRP A 209 17.15 6.35 9.70
N TRP A 210 17.88 5.58 8.90
CA TRP A 210 19.16 6.01 8.36
C TRP A 210 19.01 7.24 7.46
N PHE A 211 17.95 7.25 6.65
CA PHE A 211 17.64 8.34 5.74
C PHE A 211 17.22 9.62 6.48
N VAL A 212 16.29 9.51 7.43
CA VAL A 212 15.92 10.60 8.37
C VAL A 212 17.20 11.21 8.92
N ARG A 213 18.11 10.37 9.45
CA ARG A 213 19.38 10.83 10.03
C ARG A 213 20.30 11.53 9.03
N ARG A 214 20.29 11.14 7.75
CA ARG A 214 21.13 11.75 6.70
C ARG A 214 20.59 13.08 6.21
N VAL A 215 19.28 13.19 6.05
CA VAL A 215 18.56 14.41 5.63
C VAL A 215 18.83 15.59 6.57
N TRP A 216 18.91 15.35 7.87
CA TRP A 216 19.21 16.41 8.84
C TRP A 216 20.68 16.88 8.85
N ASN A 217 21.54 16.33 7.98
CA ASN A 217 22.93 16.79 7.79
C ASN A 217 23.10 17.63 6.50
N VAL A 218 22.04 18.27 6.01
CA VAL A 218 22.12 19.12 4.80
C VAL A 218 23.05 20.32 5.07
N GLY A 219 24.13 20.39 4.29
CA GLY A 219 25.04 21.52 4.28
C GLY A 219 24.38 22.79 3.72
N ALA A 220 25.06 23.93 3.89
CA ALA A 220 24.55 25.28 3.61
C ALA A 220 24.03 25.52 2.17
N ASP A 221 24.33 24.63 1.21
CA ASP A 221 23.94 24.79 -0.19
C ASP A 221 22.50 24.37 -0.51
N GLY A 222 21.74 23.85 0.48
CA GLY A 222 20.31 23.50 0.32
C GLY A 222 19.99 22.35 -0.66
N ALA A 223 20.99 21.90 -1.43
CA ALA A 223 20.87 20.79 -2.35
C ALA A 223 20.93 19.46 -1.58
N MET A 224 19.78 18.83 -1.38
CA MET A 224 19.67 17.49 -0.81
C MET A 224 20.18 16.41 -1.79
N GLN A 225 21.50 16.34 -1.95
CA GLN A 225 22.17 15.31 -2.74
C GLN A 225 21.99 13.93 -2.09
N GLY A 226 21.42 12.96 -2.82
CA GLY A 226 21.37 11.55 -2.41
C GLY A 226 20.00 10.98 -2.01
N ARG A 227 18.90 11.73 -2.17
CA ARG A 227 17.54 11.27 -1.80
C ARG A 227 17.11 9.97 -2.51
N TRP A 228 17.53 9.81 -3.77
CA TRP A 228 17.25 8.64 -4.61
C TRP A 228 18.00 7.36 -4.19
N MET A 229 19.05 7.45 -3.37
CA MET A 229 19.81 6.25 -2.98
C MET A 229 18.97 5.29 -2.13
N PHE A 230 18.06 5.82 -1.30
CA PHE A 230 17.15 5.00 -0.50
C PHE A 230 16.25 4.13 -1.39
N GLY A 231 15.57 4.76 -2.37
CA GLY A 231 14.74 4.05 -3.34
C GLY A 231 15.52 3.01 -4.14
N LEU A 232 16.73 3.35 -4.61
CA LEU A 232 17.58 2.39 -5.33
C LEU A 232 18.01 1.20 -4.47
N VAL A 233 18.48 1.44 -3.24
CA VAL A 233 18.88 0.37 -2.33
C VAL A 233 17.69 -0.53 -2.02
N LEU A 234 16.52 0.05 -1.76
CA LEU A 234 15.30 -0.69 -1.47
C LEU A 234 14.86 -1.54 -2.67
N VAL A 235 14.88 -1.00 -3.90
CA VAL A 235 14.56 -1.76 -5.12
C VAL A 235 15.53 -2.93 -5.30
N VAL A 236 16.84 -2.72 -5.09
CA VAL A 236 17.85 -3.79 -5.16
C VAL A 236 17.61 -4.85 -4.09
N VAL A 237 17.31 -4.45 -2.84
CA VAL A 237 17.00 -5.38 -1.75
C VAL A 237 15.75 -6.20 -2.08
N VAL A 238 14.70 -5.58 -2.60
CA VAL A 238 13.48 -6.29 -3.00
C VAL A 238 13.73 -7.25 -4.15
N ILE A 239 14.50 -6.85 -5.17
CA ILE A 239 14.90 -7.75 -6.26
C ILE A 239 15.69 -8.93 -5.69
N ALA A 240 16.71 -8.70 -4.85
CA ALA A 240 17.50 -9.77 -4.24
C ALA A 240 16.64 -10.72 -3.39
N ALA A 241 15.74 -10.17 -2.58
CA ALA A 241 14.79 -10.95 -1.79
C ALA A 241 13.85 -11.79 -2.67
N SER A 242 13.33 -11.20 -3.75
CA SER A 242 12.43 -11.89 -4.68
C SER A 242 13.10 -13.06 -5.40
N LEU A 243 14.40 -12.93 -5.72
CA LEU A 243 15.20 -13.97 -6.35
C LEU A 243 15.61 -15.09 -5.38
N TRP A 244 15.66 -14.79 -4.08
CA TRP A 244 15.98 -15.75 -3.02
C TRP A 244 14.78 -16.62 -2.62
N LEU A 245 13.56 -16.11 -2.84
CA LEU A 245 12.31 -16.85 -2.67
C LEU A 245 12.21 -18.02 -3.65
N GLU A 246 11.47 -19.05 -3.24
CA GLU A 246 11.28 -20.28 -4.02
C GLU A 246 10.20 -20.10 -5.10
N GLY A 247 10.50 -20.58 -6.31
CA GLY A 247 9.60 -20.59 -7.44
C GLY A 247 9.16 -19.19 -7.89
N ARG A 248 7.85 -19.03 -8.11
CA ARG A 248 7.22 -17.80 -8.61
C ARG A 248 6.70 -16.87 -7.51
N THR A 249 6.92 -17.20 -6.24
CA THR A 249 6.36 -16.46 -5.10
C THR A 249 6.88 -15.03 -5.00
N GLY A 250 8.13 -14.79 -5.44
CA GLY A 250 8.76 -13.47 -5.46
C GLY A 250 8.16 -12.47 -6.45
N ILE A 251 7.35 -12.93 -7.42
CA ILE A 251 6.73 -12.04 -8.42
C ILE A 251 5.73 -11.08 -7.78
N VAL A 252 4.98 -11.52 -6.76
CA VAL A 252 4.02 -10.65 -6.04
C VAL A 252 4.74 -9.49 -5.35
N LEU A 253 5.93 -9.74 -4.80
CA LEU A 253 6.74 -8.72 -4.14
C LEU A 253 7.28 -7.69 -5.15
N LEU A 254 7.71 -8.16 -6.33
CA LEU A 254 8.11 -7.29 -7.44
C LEU A 254 6.94 -6.47 -7.98
N ALA A 255 5.74 -7.06 -8.04
CA ALA A 255 4.53 -6.34 -8.43
C ALA A 255 4.17 -5.23 -7.44
N ALA A 256 4.28 -5.49 -6.14
CA ALA A 256 4.07 -4.49 -5.10
C ALA A 256 5.09 -3.34 -5.19
N MET A 257 6.38 -3.65 -5.41
CA MET A 257 7.38 -2.60 -5.60
C MET A 257 7.23 -1.84 -6.91
N ALA A 258 6.83 -2.50 -7.99
CA ALA A 258 6.52 -1.82 -9.25
C ALA A 258 5.36 -0.83 -9.07
N PHE A 259 4.34 -1.19 -8.27
CA PHE A 259 3.25 -0.28 -7.94
C PHE A 259 3.73 0.92 -7.13
N VAL A 260 4.51 0.67 -6.07
CA VAL A 260 5.12 1.75 -5.25
C VAL A 260 5.99 2.67 -6.09
N ALA A 261 6.79 2.12 -7.00
CA ALA A 261 7.66 2.89 -7.87
C ALA A 261 6.90 3.70 -8.93
N ALA A 262 5.76 3.20 -9.40
CA ALA A 262 5.03 3.81 -10.51
C ALA A 262 4.01 4.89 -10.10
N GLY A 263 3.58 4.91 -8.84
CA GLY A 263 2.49 5.77 -8.40
C GLY A 263 2.93 6.88 -7.43
N ASP A 264 2.32 8.05 -7.61
CA ASP A 264 2.07 8.98 -6.51
C ASP A 264 0.73 8.62 -5.87
N ILE A 265 0.71 8.36 -4.56
CA ILE A 265 -0.52 8.11 -3.80
C ILE A 265 -1.01 9.49 -3.30
N GLY A 266 -1.35 10.38 -4.23
CA GLY A 266 -1.42 11.82 -3.98
C GLY A 266 -2.57 12.57 -4.68
N VAL A 267 -3.69 12.67 -3.96
CA VAL A 267 -4.82 13.63 -3.89
C VAL A 267 -5.09 14.71 -4.97
N ALA A 268 -4.14 15.26 -5.73
CA ALA A 268 -4.25 16.63 -6.25
C ALA A 268 -5.23 16.89 -7.43
N ALA A 269 -5.95 15.89 -7.95
CA ALA A 269 -6.80 16.06 -9.15
C ALA A 269 -8.20 15.43 -9.05
N PHE A 270 -8.70 15.11 -7.84
CA PHE A 270 -10.03 14.50 -7.69
C PHE A 270 -11.16 15.53 -7.87
N PRO A 271 -12.16 15.27 -8.75
CA PRO A 271 -13.38 16.07 -8.76
C PRO A 271 -14.11 15.92 -7.42
N ASP A 272 -14.71 17.00 -6.94
CA ASP A 272 -15.42 17.09 -5.65
C ASP A 272 -16.72 16.24 -5.55
N SER A 273 -16.91 15.25 -6.42
CA SER A 273 -18.15 14.46 -6.46
C SER A 273 -17.90 12.97 -6.22
N TRP A 274 -18.61 12.43 -5.23
CA TRP A 274 -18.50 11.04 -4.78
C TRP A 274 -18.62 9.96 -5.89
N PRO A 275 -19.39 10.13 -6.99
CA PRO A 275 -19.47 9.10 -8.02
C PRO A 275 -18.11 8.83 -8.70
N TRP A 276 -17.19 9.80 -8.70
CA TRP A 276 -15.86 9.61 -9.26
C TRP A 276 -14.99 8.64 -8.46
N LEU A 277 -15.27 8.42 -7.17
CA LEU A 277 -14.61 7.39 -6.37
C LEU A 277 -14.93 5.98 -6.88
N LEU A 278 -16.04 5.80 -7.59
CA LEU A 278 -16.41 4.50 -8.18
C LEU A 278 -15.52 4.14 -9.37
N VAL A 279 -14.92 5.10 -10.06
CA VAL A 279 -14.07 4.86 -11.23
C VAL A 279 -12.80 4.08 -10.86
N PRO A 280 -11.92 4.54 -9.95
CA PRO A 280 -10.73 3.78 -9.55
C PRO A 280 -11.12 2.45 -8.89
N ALA A 281 -12.21 2.40 -8.13
CA ALA A 281 -12.70 1.15 -7.52
C ALA A 281 -13.11 0.11 -8.57
N THR A 282 -13.90 0.51 -9.58
CA THR A 282 -14.32 -0.39 -10.66
C THR A 282 -13.14 -0.83 -11.52
N LEU A 283 -12.17 0.06 -11.77
CA LEU A 283 -10.94 -0.27 -12.49
C LEU A 283 -10.05 -1.23 -11.72
N ALA A 284 -9.91 -1.06 -10.40
CA ALA A 284 -9.17 -1.98 -9.54
C ALA A 284 -9.82 -3.37 -9.50
N LEU A 285 -11.16 -3.44 -9.43
CA LEU A 285 -11.88 -4.71 -9.51
C LEU A 285 -11.72 -5.37 -10.89
N THR A 286 -11.81 -4.57 -11.95
CA THR A 286 -11.66 -5.04 -13.33
C THR A 286 -10.25 -5.55 -13.58
N GLY A 287 -9.22 -4.82 -13.15
CA GLY A 287 -7.83 -5.23 -13.25
C GLY A 287 -7.57 -6.51 -12.45
N ALA A 288 -8.10 -6.65 -11.24
CA ALA A 288 -7.98 -7.88 -10.47
C ALA A 288 -8.62 -9.10 -11.18
N VAL A 289 -9.82 -8.94 -11.74
CA VAL A 289 -10.50 -10.00 -12.50
C VAL A 289 -9.73 -10.35 -13.77
N LEU A 290 -9.25 -9.35 -14.51
CA LEU A 290 -8.46 -9.55 -15.73
C LEU A 290 -7.11 -10.21 -15.44
N GLY A 291 -6.41 -9.77 -14.40
CA GLY A 291 -5.12 -10.34 -13.99
C GLY A 291 -5.25 -11.80 -13.57
N ARG A 292 -6.38 -12.14 -12.93
CA ARG A 292 -6.67 -13.52 -12.58
C ARG A 292 -7.03 -14.40 -13.77
N ARG A 293 -7.75 -13.85 -14.76
CA ARG A 293 -8.12 -14.57 -16.00
C ARG A 293 -6.94 -14.73 -16.96
N PHE A 294 -6.06 -13.74 -17.02
CA PHE A 294 -4.91 -13.69 -17.92
C PHE A 294 -3.63 -13.39 -17.11
N PRO A 295 -3.00 -14.42 -16.51
CA PRO A 295 -1.89 -14.24 -15.57
C PRO A 295 -0.57 -13.92 -16.27
N HIS A 296 -0.43 -12.67 -16.72
CA HIS A 296 0.79 -12.13 -17.32
C HIS A 296 1.33 -10.94 -16.49
N PRO A 297 2.01 -11.19 -15.36
CA PRO A 297 2.44 -10.12 -14.46
C PRO A 297 3.34 -9.07 -15.13
N VAL A 298 4.13 -9.48 -16.13
CA VAL A 298 5.02 -8.58 -16.88
C VAL A 298 4.25 -7.54 -17.69
N SER A 299 3.08 -7.87 -18.25
CA SER A 299 2.29 -6.88 -19.02
C SER A 299 1.72 -5.80 -18.11
N GLY A 300 1.31 -6.17 -16.89
CA GLY A 300 0.89 -5.19 -15.89
C GLY A 300 2.04 -4.31 -15.43
N ILE A 301 3.23 -4.87 -15.22
CA ILE A 301 4.42 -4.08 -14.82
C ILE A 301 4.81 -3.13 -15.96
N ALA A 302 4.68 -3.55 -17.22
CA ALA A 302 4.87 -2.67 -18.36
C ALA A 302 3.84 -1.52 -18.38
N ALA A 303 2.57 -1.79 -18.05
CA ALA A 303 1.56 -0.74 -17.89
C ALA A 303 1.90 0.24 -16.74
N LEU A 304 2.41 -0.26 -15.61
CA LEU A 304 2.92 0.59 -14.53
C LEU A 304 4.12 1.44 -14.96
N ALA A 305 5.00 0.91 -15.83
CA ALA A 305 6.11 1.69 -16.38
C ALA A 305 5.62 2.84 -17.28
N VAL A 306 4.51 2.63 -18.01
CA VAL A 306 3.84 3.70 -18.77
C VAL A 306 3.25 4.74 -17.83
N VAL A 307 2.63 4.34 -16.72
CA VAL A 307 2.13 5.28 -15.71
C VAL A 307 3.29 6.11 -15.13
N ALA A 308 4.38 5.46 -14.74
CA ALA A 308 5.59 6.13 -14.24
C ALA A 308 6.15 7.13 -15.27
N ALA A 309 6.24 6.73 -16.55
CA ALA A 309 6.73 7.59 -17.61
C ALA A 309 5.80 8.78 -17.91
N SER A 310 4.51 8.65 -17.59
CA SER A 310 3.53 9.72 -17.81
C SER A 310 3.82 10.96 -16.95
N ALA A 311 4.56 10.81 -15.84
CA ALA A 311 5.03 11.90 -14.99
C ALA A 311 5.83 12.98 -15.76
N LEU A 312 6.46 12.63 -16.90
CA LEU A 312 7.13 13.61 -17.77
C LEU A 312 6.16 14.64 -18.37
N PHE A 313 4.86 14.35 -18.36
CA PHE A 313 3.80 15.18 -18.91
C PHE A 313 2.94 15.83 -17.83
N GLU A 314 3.44 16.00 -16.59
CA GLU A 314 2.70 16.64 -15.50
C GLU A 314 2.35 18.12 -15.74
N HIS A 315 3.02 18.78 -16.68
CA HIS A 315 2.80 20.20 -16.97
C HIS A 315 1.96 20.43 -18.23
N PRO A 316 1.17 21.51 -18.26
CA PRO A 316 0.44 21.92 -19.45
C PRO A 316 1.37 22.05 -20.67
N PRO A 317 0.91 21.72 -21.88
CA PRO A 317 -0.47 21.38 -22.24
C PRO A 317 -0.82 19.88 -22.19
N TRP A 318 0.10 19.02 -21.75
CA TRP A 318 -0.05 17.55 -21.82
C TRP A 318 -0.36 16.89 -20.47
N ASP A 319 -0.61 17.69 -19.43
CA ASP A 319 -1.07 17.29 -18.08
C ASP A 319 -2.22 16.29 -18.09
N ASN A 320 -3.14 16.39 -19.04
CA ASN A 320 -4.23 15.43 -19.24
C ASN A 320 -3.75 13.98 -19.44
N LEU A 321 -2.56 13.76 -20.03
CA LEU A 321 -2.00 12.41 -20.21
C LEU A 321 -1.57 11.81 -18.87
N HIS A 322 -0.89 12.59 -18.02
CA HIS A 322 -0.49 12.15 -16.70
C HIS A 322 -1.71 11.89 -15.82
N VAL A 323 -2.68 12.82 -15.82
CA VAL A 323 -3.95 12.66 -15.11
C VAL A 323 -4.65 11.37 -15.58
N GLY A 324 -4.83 11.18 -16.89
CA GLY A 324 -5.46 9.97 -17.43
C GLY A 324 -4.73 8.68 -17.04
N ALA A 325 -3.40 8.67 -17.03
CA ALA A 325 -2.60 7.51 -16.65
C ALA A 325 -2.74 7.19 -15.15
N THR A 326 -2.67 8.18 -14.28
CA THR A 326 -2.82 8.01 -12.82
C THR A 326 -4.24 7.62 -12.44
N TRP A 327 -5.25 8.11 -13.17
CA TRP A 327 -6.65 7.86 -12.88
C TRP A 327 -7.19 6.55 -13.41
N LEU A 328 -6.85 6.24 -14.66
CA LEU A 328 -7.45 5.12 -15.37
C LEU A 328 -6.51 3.92 -15.38
N LEU A 329 -5.23 4.16 -15.70
CA LEU A 329 -4.28 3.09 -15.92
C LEU A 329 -3.68 2.56 -14.62
N LEU A 330 -3.34 3.42 -13.65
CA LEU A 330 -2.75 3.01 -12.37
C LEU A 330 -3.62 2.01 -11.58
N PRO A 331 -4.90 2.28 -11.25
CA PRO A 331 -5.71 1.33 -10.48
C PRO A 331 -5.89 0.00 -11.19
N LEU A 332 -6.08 0.04 -12.51
CA LEU A 332 -6.21 -1.15 -13.35
C LEU A 332 -4.90 -1.94 -13.38
N ALA A 333 -3.77 -1.29 -13.64
CA ALA A 333 -2.48 -1.93 -13.77
C ALA A 333 -1.99 -2.50 -12.43
N ALA A 334 -2.14 -1.77 -11.33
CA ALA A 334 -1.74 -2.21 -9.99
C ALA A 334 -2.51 -3.45 -9.53
N SER A 335 -3.83 -3.45 -9.70
CA SER A 335 -4.65 -4.61 -9.37
C SER A 335 -4.39 -5.79 -10.30
N TYR A 336 -4.19 -5.54 -11.60
CA TYR A 336 -3.83 -6.57 -12.58
C TYR A 336 -2.49 -7.23 -12.27
N THR A 337 -1.43 -6.47 -11.96
CA THR A 337 -0.11 -7.02 -11.64
C THR A 337 -0.13 -7.90 -10.41
N VAL A 338 -0.75 -7.44 -9.32
CA VAL A 338 -0.81 -8.21 -8.09
C VAL A 338 -1.70 -9.44 -8.27
N ALA A 339 -2.88 -9.31 -8.88
CA ALA A 339 -3.79 -10.44 -9.09
C ALA A 339 -3.21 -11.50 -10.05
N SER A 340 -2.47 -11.11 -11.08
CA SER A 340 -1.79 -12.04 -12.00
C SER A 340 -0.58 -12.75 -11.38
N SER A 341 -0.07 -12.22 -10.26
CA SER A 341 1.07 -12.79 -9.52
C SER A 341 0.63 -13.77 -8.42
N LEU A 342 -0.66 -13.81 -8.09
CA LEU A 342 -1.23 -14.69 -7.05
C LEU A 342 -1.66 -16.05 -7.63
N PRO A 343 -1.62 -17.15 -6.85
CA PRO A 343 -1.37 -17.21 -5.40
C PRO A 343 0.11 -17.23 -5.00
N SER A 344 0.41 -16.77 -3.78
CA SER A 344 1.75 -16.81 -3.16
C SER A 344 1.67 -17.18 -1.67
N SER A 345 2.81 -17.45 -1.02
CA SER A 345 2.90 -17.83 0.40
C SER A 345 2.30 -16.76 1.32
N GLU A 346 1.76 -17.17 2.47
CA GLU A 346 1.00 -16.27 3.36
C GLU A 346 1.85 -15.06 3.81
N SER A 347 3.12 -15.30 4.19
CA SER A 347 4.04 -14.23 4.59
C SER A 347 4.37 -13.27 3.46
N VAL A 348 4.59 -13.78 2.24
CA VAL A 348 4.92 -12.95 1.08
C VAL A 348 3.69 -12.16 0.63
N THR A 349 2.49 -12.75 0.66
CA THR A 349 1.24 -12.03 0.38
C THR A 349 1.00 -10.94 1.41
N ALA A 350 1.12 -11.23 2.71
CA ALA A 350 0.96 -10.21 3.76
C ALA A 350 1.95 -9.04 3.58
N MET A 351 3.23 -9.36 3.36
CA MET A 351 4.24 -8.33 3.11
C MET A 351 3.95 -7.55 1.84
N SER A 352 3.60 -8.20 0.73
CA SER A 352 3.36 -7.52 -0.55
C SER A 352 2.11 -6.64 -0.52
N LEU A 353 1.12 -6.94 0.31
CA LEU A 353 -0.08 -6.12 0.49
C LEU A 353 0.14 -4.96 1.47
N ALA A 354 1.01 -5.12 2.47
CA ALA A 354 1.40 -4.05 3.39
C ALA A 354 2.50 -3.13 2.82
N ALA A 355 3.35 -3.66 1.93
CA ALA A 355 4.50 -2.98 1.36
C ALA A 355 4.15 -1.64 0.71
N PRO A 356 3.03 -1.50 -0.04
CA PRO A 356 2.70 -0.22 -0.63
C PRO A 356 2.55 0.89 0.39
N ALA A 357 1.83 0.67 1.50
CA ALA A 357 1.76 1.67 2.56
C ALA A 357 3.11 1.87 3.24
N ALA A 358 3.77 0.78 3.67
CA ALA A 358 5.02 0.87 4.44
C ALA A 358 6.17 1.53 3.67
N LEU A 359 6.22 1.32 2.35
CA LEU A 359 7.30 1.80 1.51
C LEU A 359 6.92 3.09 0.78
N ALA A 360 5.65 3.38 0.51
CA ALA A 360 5.26 4.63 -0.14
C ALA A 360 5.47 5.85 0.77
N VAL A 361 5.26 5.79 2.09
CA VAL A 361 5.46 6.97 2.96
C VAL A 361 6.90 7.49 2.90
N PRO A 362 7.94 6.66 3.12
CA PRO A 362 9.34 7.07 3.04
C PRO A 362 9.83 7.39 1.62
N LEU A 363 9.03 7.09 0.62
CA LEU A 363 9.42 7.25 -0.75
C LEU A 363 8.78 8.55 -1.26
N ILE A 364 7.45 8.59 -1.24
CA ILE A 364 6.58 9.61 -1.81
C ILE A 364 6.45 10.82 -0.87
N ALA A 365 5.86 10.64 0.32
CA ALA A 365 5.38 11.76 1.14
C ALA A 365 6.50 12.59 1.79
N ASP A 366 7.47 11.96 2.43
CA ASP A 366 8.50 12.72 3.14
C ASP A 366 9.67 13.13 2.25
N TYR A 367 10.05 12.30 1.28
CA TYR A 367 11.42 12.38 0.73
C TYR A 367 11.49 12.59 -0.79
N GLY A 368 10.33 12.76 -1.44
CA GLY A 368 10.22 13.33 -2.80
C GLY A 368 10.92 12.53 -3.89
N TRP A 369 11.04 11.21 -3.76
CA TRP A 369 11.61 10.37 -4.83
C TRP A 369 10.68 10.29 -6.07
N THR A 370 9.39 10.60 -5.87
CA THR A 370 8.28 10.67 -6.85
C THR A 370 7.38 11.87 -6.56
N ALA A 371 7.26 12.35 -5.31
CA ALA A 371 6.48 13.55 -5.02
C ALA A 371 7.25 14.80 -5.43
N TYR A 372 6.70 15.50 -6.42
CA TYR A 372 7.04 16.86 -6.78
C TYR A 372 6.15 17.81 -5.96
N THR A 373 6.69 18.40 -4.90
CA THR A 373 6.09 19.57 -4.24
C THR A 373 7.03 20.76 -4.41
N PRO A 374 6.90 21.55 -5.50
CA PRO A 374 7.57 22.82 -5.57
C PRO A 374 6.93 23.70 -4.49
N LEU A 375 7.77 24.28 -3.63
CA LEU A 375 7.37 25.41 -2.80
C LEU A 375 6.69 26.44 -3.71
N VAL A 376 5.44 26.75 -3.40
CA VAL A 376 4.57 27.66 -4.13
C VAL A 376 5.35 28.97 -4.38
N GLY A 377 5.88 29.14 -5.59
CA GLY A 377 6.68 30.32 -5.93
C GLY A 377 7.83 30.16 -6.92
N SER A 378 8.29 28.95 -7.28
CA SER A 378 9.32 28.84 -8.33
C SER A 378 8.68 28.94 -9.71
N GLU A 379 9.11 29.97 -10.45
CA GLU A 379 8.75 30.33 -11.82
C GLU A 379 8.29 29.15 -12.70
N SER A 380 7.12 29.31 -13.31
CA SER A 380 6.51 28.44 -14.31
C SER A 380 7.41 28.33 -15.55
N THR A 381 8.40 27.46 -15.47
CA THR A 381 9.26 27.10 -16.59
C THR A 381 8.51 26.11 -17.50
N PRO A 382 8.42 26.35 -18.81
CA PRO A 382 7.74 25.46 -19.74
C PRO A 382 8.63 24.25 -20.04
N GLY A 383 8.72 23.32 -19.09
CA GLY A 383 9.40 22.04 -19.29
C GLY A 383 9.85 21.38 -17.98
N PRO A 384 10.07 20.05 -17.98
CA PRO A 384 10.54 19.36 -16.79
C PRO A 384 11.96 19.83 -16.47
N ASN A 385 12.20 20.23 -15.22
CA ASN A 385 13.54 20.55 -14.75
C ASN A 385 14.41 19.27 -14.67
N SER A 386 15.73 19.42 -14.53
CA SER A 386 16.67 18.28 -14.49
C SER A 386 16.32 17.27 -13.38
N TRP A 387 15.72 17.75 -12.29
CA TRP A 387 15.21 16.92 -11.20
C TRP A 387 14.08 16.00 -11.64
N ALA A 388 13.03 16.52 -12.29
CA ALA A 388 11.90 15.75 -12.79
C ALA A 388 12.36 14.64 -13.76
N TRP A 389 13.30 14.96 -14.66
CA TRP A 389 13.89 13.94 -15.55
C TRP A 389 14.60 12.82 -14.77
N THR A 390 15.35 13.16 -13.72
CA THR A 390 16.05 12.16 -12.92
C THR A 390 15.13 11.32 -12.05
N SER A 391 14.13 11.90 -11.39
CA SER A 391 13.18 11.15 -10.55
C SER A 391 12.30 10.23 -11.39
N THR A 392 11.75 10.73 -12.49
CA THR A 392 10.94 9.91 -13.42
C THR A 392 11.80 8.82 -14.06
N GLY A 393 13.02 9.13 -14.49
CA GLY A 393 13.95 8.14 -15.06
C GLY A 393 14.28 7.02 -14.07
N LEU A 394 14.50 7.36 -12.79
CA LEU A 394 14.75 6.38 -11.72
C LEU A 394 13.52 5.54 -11.39
N SER A 395 12.34 6.15 -11.31
CA SER A 395 11.06 5.45 -11.11
C SER A 395 10.81 4.44 -12.25
N VAL A 396 10.88 4.88 -13.51
CA VAL A 396 10.74 4.02 -14.69
C VAL A 396 11.79 2.90 -14.66
N GLY A 397 13.05 3.25 -14.36
CA GLY A 397 14.14 2.27 -14.24
C GLY A 397 13.88 1.20 -13.18
N ALA A 398 13.34 1.59 -12.02
CA ALA A 398 12.96 0.68 -10.95
C ALA A 398 11.81 -0.26 -11.36
N VAL A 399 10.77 0.28 -12.00
CA VAL A 399 9.64 -0.52 -12.50
C VAL A 399 10.11 -1.52 -13.56
N VAL A 400 10.95 -1.07 -14.51
CA VAL A 400 11.51 -1.94 -15.56
C VAL A 400 12.42 -3.01 -14.96
N ALA A 401 13.25 -2.67 -13.98
CA ALA A 401 14.09 -3.65 -13.27
C ALA A 401 13.24 -4.72 -12.57
N CYS A 402 12.13 -4.32 -11.92
CA CYS A 402 11.17 -5.25 -11.34
C CYS A 402 10.52 -6.14 -12.42
N GLY A 403 10.19 -5.58 -13.58
CA GLY A 403 9.62 -6.31 -14.72
C GLY A 403 10.60 -7.34 -15.30
N LEU A 404 11.87 -6.98 -15.45
CA LEU A 404 12.92 -7.89 -15.91
C LEU A 404 13.16 -9.04 -14.91
N ALA A 405 13.22 -8.72 -13.61
CA ALA A 405 13.33 -9.73 -12.56
C ALA A 405 12.10 -10.67 -12.54
N ALA A 406 10.89 -10.14 -12.73
CA ALA A 406 9.67 -10.93 -12.83
C ALA A 406 9.66 -11.83 -14.08
N ALA A 407 10.13 -11.31 -15.23
CA ALA A 407 10.27 -12.09 -16.45
C ALA A 407 11.30 -13.22 -16.30
N TYR A 408 12.40 -12.97 -15.59
CA TYR A 408 13.40 -13.99 -15.26
C TYR A 408 12.81 -15.08 -14.35
N LEU A 409 12.12 -14.70 -13.27
CA LEU A 409 11.43 -15.65 -12.38
C LEU A 409 10.33 -16.45 -13.10
N GLY A 410 9.64 -15.83 -14.06
CA GLY A 410 8.62 -16.49 -14.88
C GLY A 410 9.18 -17.62 -15.76
N LYS A 411 10.45 -17.51 -16.18
CA LYS A 411 11.14 -18.52 -17.00
C LYS A 411 11.79 -19.64 -16.18
N ARG A 412 11.93 -19.50 -14.85
CA ARG A 412 12.43 -20.57 -13.98
C ARG A 412 11.42 -21.72 -13.95
N ALA A 413 11.90 -22.94 -14.15
CA ALA A 413 11.10 -24.15 -13.98
C ALA A 413 10.65 -24.25 -12.51
N SER A 414 9.37 -24.56 -12.31
CA SER A 414 8.71 -24.74 -11.01
C SER A 414 9.15 -26.01 -10.31
#